data_AF-A0A3M2DX47-F1
#
_entry.id   AF-A0A3M2DX47-F1
#
_cell.length_a   1.000
_cell.length_b   1.000
_cell.length_c   1.000
_cell.angle_alpha   90.00
_cell.angle_beta   90.00
_cell.angle_gamma   90.00
#
_symmetry.space_group_name_H-M   'P 1'
#
loop_
_entity.id
_entity.type
_entity.pdbx_description
1 polymer ?
#
loop_
_entity_poly.entity_id
_entity_poly.type
_entity_poly.pdbx_seq_one_letter_code
_entity_poly.pdbx_strand_id
1 'polypeptide(L)'
;MIRDLRELIAKDLRRHPRVAYQGLFAEPEAAVRLAEALPPLTPFRTPYHGCIAVVDWDHRLPSTALALRVYAYYDADTLAAGHEAFDDRLEAIGARDRYPEFDVPDFDDIAADEAYEIELTPTGKVGSARLTSAWRREIGRDDARRAVSIASQSAPYRTLAASASRRPPHLGDLEAVSWTPPCESGHARWTLDVWYLLAFDGRVGTGRSFLVDLDAGEVVTVRDFSVRTA
;
A
#
# COMPACT_ATOMS: atom_id res chain seq x y z
N MET A 1 -13.85 -16.20 -7.43
CA MET A 1 -12.49 -15.59 -7.46
C MET A 1 -12.62 -14.19 -6.90
N ILE A 2 -11.87 -13.88 -5.84
CA ILE A 2 -12.03 -12.62 -5.09
C ILE A 2 -11.29 -11.51 -5.83
N ARG A 3 -11.97 -10.39 -6.07
CA ARG A 3 -11.44 -9.24 -6.83
C ARG A 3 -11.34 -7.95 -6.02
N ASP A 4 -11.80 -7.98 -4.78
CA ASP A 4 -11.70 -6.87 -3.86
C ASP A 4 -11.61 -7.41 -2.44
N LEU A 5 -10.53 -7.05 -1.72
CA LEU A 5 -10.32 -7.53 -0.35
C LEU A 5 -11.37 -7.01 0.63
N ARG A 6 -12.08 -5.92 0.30
CA ARG A 6 -13.18 -5.40 1.13
C ARG A 6 -14.23 -6.47 1.43
N GLU A 7 -14.51 -7.38 0.48
CA GLU A 7 -15.43 -8.49 0.68
C GLU A 7 -14.97 -9.50 1.74
N LEU A 8 -13.65 -9.67 1.90
CA LEU A 8 -13.05 -10.57 2.89
C LEU A 8 -12.90 -9.88 4.24
N ILE A 9 -12.48 -8.61 4.24
CA ILE A 9 -12.35 -7.78 5.44
C ILE A 9 -13.70 -7.66 6.15
N ALA A 10 -14.80 -7.50 5.41
CA ALA A 10 -16.14 -7.46 5.98
C ALA A 10 -16.56 -8.77 6.68
N LYS A 11 -15.93 -9.91 6.34
CA LYS A 11 -16.26 -11.24 6.86
C LYS A 11 -15.36 -11.66 8.03
N ASP A 12 -14.06 -11.37 7.94
CA ASP A 12 -13.08 -11.68 8.97
C ASP A 12 -12.17 -10.47 9.20
N LEU A 13 -12.47 -9.69 10.24
CA LEU A 13 -11.62 -8.63 10.74
C LEU A 13 -11.09 -9.02 12.11
N ARG A 14 -9.80 -9.34 12.16
CA ARG A 14 -9.10 -9.67 13.40
C ARG A 14 -8.69 -8.38 14.12
N ARG A 15 -8.40 -8.51 15.41
CA ARG A 15 -7.98 -7.38 16.25
C ARG A 15 -6.77 -7.81 17.05
N HIS A 16 -5.79 -6.92 17.12
CA HIS A 16 -4.70 -7.09 18.06
C HIS A 16 -5.24 -7.13 19.50
N PRO A 17 -4.69 -7.98 20.41
CA PRO A 17 -5.19 -8.10 21.78
C PRO A 17 -5.39 -6.74 22.48
N ARG A 18 -4.41 -5.83 22.38
CA ARG A 18 -4.48 -4.45 22.92
C ARG A 18 -5.60 -3.59 22.34
N VAL A 19 -5.99 -3.82 21.09
CA VAL A 19 -7.15 -3.16 20.48
C VAL A 19 -8.44 -3.77 21.02
N ALA A 20 -8.49 -5.09 21.13
CA ALA A 20 -9.63 -5.82 21.68
C ALA A 20 -9.91 -5.47 23.15
N TYR A 21 -8.87 -5.33 23.99
CA TYR A 21 -9.01 -4.91 25.40
C TYR A 21 -9.65 -3.53 25.56
N GLN A 22 -9.44 -2.63 24.60
CA GLN A 22 -10.05 -1.29 24.59
C GLN A 22 -11.51 -1.30 24.10
N GLY A 23 -12.04 -2.46 23.70
CA GLY A 23 -13.38 -2.58 23.13
C GLY A 23 -13.52 -2.00 21.71
N LEU A 24 -12.41 -1.62 21.08
CA LEU A 24 -12.41 -1.04 19.75
C LEU A 24 -12.79 -2.10 18.70
N PHE A 25 -13.63 -1.71 17.74
CA PHE A 25 -14.15 -2.58 16.68
C PHE A 25 -14.80 -3.88 17.21
N ALA A 26 -15.39 -3.86 18.41
CA ALA A 26 -16.05 -5.02 19.00
C ALA A 26 -17.48 -5.26 18.49
N GLU A 27 -18.07 -4.24 17.87
CA GLU A 27 -19.42 -4.32 17.33
C GLU A 27 -19.49 -5.26 16.12
N PRO A 28 -20.53 -6.10 15.99
CA PRO A 28 -20.64 -7.07 14.89
C PRO A 28 -20.52 -6.46 13.49
N GLU A 29 -20.98 -5.23 13.31
CA GLU A 29 -20.97 -4.52 12.03
C GLU A 29 -19.69 -3.69 11.80
N ALA A 30 -18.77 -3.64 12.76
CA ALA A 30 -17.57 -2.81 12.65
C ALA A 30 -16.73 -3.18 11.42
N ALA A 31 -16.61 -4.48 11.13
CA ALA A 31 -15.90 -5.00 9.97
C ALA A 31 -16.54 -4.55 8.65
N VAL A 32 -17.86 -4.61 8.55
CA VAL A 32 -18.62 -4.20 7.36
C VAL A 32 -18.47 -2.71 7.11
N ARG A 33 -18.69 -1.88 8.14
CA ARG A 33 -18.57 -0.42 8.03
C ARG A 33 -17.14 0.01 7.69
N LEU A 34 -16.15 -0.66 8.27
CA LEU A 34 -14.75 -0.42 7.92
C LEU A 34 -14.50 -0.76 6.46
N ALA A 35 -14.89 -1.95 6.01
CA ALA A 35 -14.73 -2.38 4.63
C ALA A 35 -15.39 -1.44 3.62
N GLU A 36 -16.59 -0.92 3.91
CA GLU A 36 -17.28 0.07 3.07
C GLU A 36 -16.54 1.42 2.99
N ALA A 37 -15.88 1.83 4.06
CA ALA A 37 -15.09 3.06 4.11
C ALA A 37 -13.73 2.95 3.39
N LEU A 38 -13.25 1.73 3.13
CA LEU A 38 -11.96 1.52 2.47
C LEU A 38 -12.01 1.87 0.98
N PRO A 39 -10.92 2.43 0.43
CA PRO A 39 -10.74 2.46 -1.02
C PRO A 39 -10.71 1.03 -1.58
N PRO A 40 -10.99 0.84 -2.88
CA PRO A 40 -10.89 -0.47 -3.51
C PRO A 40 -9.49 -1.10 -3.32
N LEU A 41 -9.46 -2.35 -2.85
CA LEU A 41 -8.25 -3.14 -2.69
C LEU A 41 -8.27 -4.26 -3.73
N THR A 42 -8.03 -3.88 -4.98
CA THR A 42 -8.11 -4.81 -6.12
C THR A 42 -6.78 -5.50 -6.37
N PRO A 43 -6.79 -6.77 -6.81
CA PRO A 43 -5.55 -7.50 -7.08
C PRO A 43 -4.79 -6.87 -8.23
N PHE A 44 -3.45 -6.99 -8.19
CA PHE A 44 -2.61 -6.53 -9.28
C PHE A 44 -2.92 -7.21 -10.62
N ARG A 45 -2.90 -8.55 -10.66
CA ARG A 45 -3.15 -9.36 -11.88
C ARG A 45 -3.87 -10.66 -11.59
N THR A 46 -3.45 -11.34 -10.54
CA THR A 46 -4.00 -12.63 -10.12
C THR A 46 -5.11 -12.39 -9.10
N PRO A 47 -6.32 -12.93 -9.30
CA PRO A 47 -7.38 -12.84 -8.30
C PRO A 47 -6.92 -13.40 -6.95
N TYR A 48 -7.37 -12.78 -5.86
CA TYR A 48 -7.02 -13.26 -4.54
C TYR A 48 -7.65 -14.62 -4.25
N HIS A 49 -6.89 -15.47 -3.57
CA HIS A 49 -7.36 -16.67 -2.92
C HIS A 49 -7.97 -16.35 -1.55
N GLY A 50 -7.29 -15.50 -0.76
CA GLY A 50 -7.76 -15.06 0.55
C GLY A 50 -6.91 -13.93 1.13
N CYS A 51 -7.23 -13.51 2.35
CA CYS A 51 -6.43 -12.54 3.08
C CYS A 51 -6.54 -12.73 4.60
N ILE A 52 -5.59 -12.15 5.31
CA ILE A 52 -5.63 -11.92 6.76
C ILE A 52 -5.71 -10.42 6.98
N ALA A 53 -6.77 -9.96 7.63
CA ALA A 53 -6.97 -8.55 7.95
C ALA A 53 -7.00 -8.36 9.47
N VAL A 54 -6.16 -7.46 9.99
CA VAL A 54 -6.05 -7.19 11.43
C VAL A 54 -6.00 -5.70 11.71
N VAL A 55 -6.85 -5.24 12.63
CA VAL A 55 -6.70 -3.92 13.25
C VAL A 55 -5.63 -4.03 14.33
N ASP A 56 -4.49 -3.45 14.04
CA ASP A 56 -3.28 -3.48 14.84
C ASP A 56 -3.12 -2.22 15.69
N TRP A 57 -2.33 -2.33 16.75
CA TRP A 57 -2.18 -1.28 17.75
C TRP A 57 -1.01 -0.32 17.46
N ASP A 58 -1.08 0.90 17.99
CA ASP A 58 -0.07 1.95 17.83
C ASP A 58 1.02 1.96 18.91
N HIS A 59 1.18 0.84 19.63
CA HIS A 59 2.07 0.73 20.80
C HIS A 59 1.77 1.77 21.90
N ARG A 60 0.52 2.22 22.00
CA ARG A 60 0.05 3.18 23.02
C ARG A 60 -1.26 2.72 23.65
N LEU A 61 -1.42 3.05 24.93
CA LEU A 61 -2.65 2.85 25.69
C LEU A 61 -3.02 4.15 26.43
N PRO A 62 -4.20 4.74 26.17
CA PRO A 62 -5.15 4.37 25.12
C PRO A 62 -4.58 4.63 23.71
N SER A 63 -5.03 3.86 22.72
CA SER A 63 -4.63 4.04 21.32
C SER A 63 -5.17 5.35 20.77
N THR A 64 -4.33 6.04 20.00
CA THR A 64 -4.64 7.33 19.37
C THR A 64 -4.64 7.26 17.85
N ALA A 65 -3.89 6.30 17.32
CA ALA A 65 -3.92 5.84 15.94
C ALA A 65 -3.98 4.31 15.95
N LEU A 66 -4.31 3.71 14.81
CA LEU A 66 -4.32 2.27 14.59
C LEU A 66 -3.86 2.01 13.15
N ALA A 67 -3.42 0.78 12.87
CA ALA A 67 -3.12 0.34 11.52
C ALA A 67 -4.03 -0.83 11.16
N LEU A 68 -4.79 -0.73 10.08
CA LEU A 68 -5.34 -1.92 9.44
C LEU A 68 -4.26 -2.51 8.54
N ARG A 69 -3.77 -3.68 8.93
CA ARG A 69 -2.84 -4.48 8.13
C ARG A 69 -3.63 -5.52 7.36
N VAL A 70 -3.44 -5.58 6.04
CA VAL A 70 -4.10 -6.56 5.17
C VAL A 70 -3.05 -7.33 4.40
N TYR A 71 -2.97 -8.63 4.65
CA TYR A 71 -2.07 -9.58 4.01
C TYR A 71 -2.88 -10.42 3.03
N ALA A 72 -2.67 -10.21 1.73
CA ALA A 72 -3.41 -10.87 0.67
C ALA A 72 -2.56 -11.93 -0.02
N TYR A 73 -3.21 -13.01 -0.44
CA TYR A 73 -2.57 -14.20 -0.99
C TYR A 73 -3.27 -14.63 -2.27
N TYR A 74 -2.49 -15.04 -3.26
CA TYR A 74 -2.99 -15.49 -4.56
C TYR A 74 -3.26 -17.00 -4.63
N ASP A 75 -2.70 -17.79 -3.70
CA ASP A 75 -2.90 -19.22 -3.63
C ASP A 75 -3.13 -19.74 -2.20
N ALA A 76 -3.47 -21.02 -2.10
CA ALA A 76 -3.84 -21.64 -0.83
C ALA A 76 -2.63 -21.95 0.06
N ASP A 77 -1.48 -22.24 -0.53
CA ASP A 77 -0.28 -22.64 0.22
C ASP A 77 0.34 -21.42 0.91
N THR A 78 0.44 -20.29 0.19
CA THR A 78 0.91 -19.03 0.78
C THR A 78 -0.07 -18.49 1.83
N LEU A 79 -1.38 -18.63 1.61
CA LEU A 79 -2.39 -18.28 2.62
C LEU A 79 -2.25 -19.14 3.89
N ALA A 80 -2.05 -20.45 3.74
CA ALA A 80 -1.88 -21.35 4.88
C ALA A 80 -0.63 -20.99 5.71
N ALA A 81 0.50 -20.72 5.03
CA ALA A 81 1.72 -20.23 5.69
C ALA A 81 1.50 -18.87 6.39
N GLY A 82 0.71 -17.99 5.77
CA GLY A 82 0.31 -16.71 6.36
C GLY A 82 -0.50 -16.87 7.66
N HIS A 83 -1.40 -17.86 7.70
CA HIS A 83 -2.16 -18.17 8.91
C HIS A 83 -1.27 -18.72 10.03
N GLU A 84 -0.33 -19.62 9.71
CA GLU A 84 0.66 -20.13 10.67
C GLU A 84 1.48 -18.98 11.27
N ALA A 85 2.02 -18.09 10.43
CA ALA A 85 2.78 -16.93 10.90
C ALA A 85 1.95 -15.97 11.76
N PHE A 86 0.65 -15.80 11.43
CA PHE A 86 -0.26 -14.99 12.24
C PHE A 86 -0.51 -15.62 13.62
N ASP A 87 -0.75 -16.94 13.67
CA ASP A 87 -1.02 -17.65 14.91
C ASP A 87 0.21 -17.66 15.83
N ASP A 88 1.41 -17.88 15.26
CA ASP A 88 2.68 -17.76 15.98
C ASP A 88 2.87 -16.35 16.57
N ARG A 89 2.56 -15.30 15.79
CA ARG A 89 2.62 -13.91 16.27
C ARG A 89 1.63 -13.67 17.39
N LEU A 90 0.41 -14.18 17.27
CA LEU A 90 -0.63 -14.06 18.30
C LEU A 90 -0.21 -14.74 19.61
N GLU A 91 0.40 -15.92 19.55
CA GLU A 91 0.96 -16.60 20.73
C GLU A 91 2.08 -15.78 21.37
N ALA A 92 3.01 -15.26 20.56
CA ALA A 92 4.10 -14.42 21.05
C ALA A 92 3.60 -13.13 21.75
N ILE A 93 2.55 -12.51 21.22
CA ILE A 93 1.88 -11.37 21.86
C ILE A 93 1.27 -11.81 23.19
N GLY A 94 0.49 -12.88 23.21
CA GLY A 94 -0.17 -13.39 24.42
C GLY A 94 0.82 -13.74 25.54
N ALA A 95 1.99 -14.28 25.20
CA ALA A 95 3.04 -14.60 26.17
C ALA A 95 3.66 -13.36 26.85
N ARG A 96 3.68 -12.23 26.12
CA ARG A 96 4.28 -10.96 26.54
C ARG A 96 3.26 -9.96 27.10
N ASP A 97 1.98 -10.14 26.81
CA ASP A 97 0.90 -9.28 27.28
C ASP A 97 0.52 -9.56 28.74
N ARG A 98 1.46 -9.29 29.65
CA ARG A 98 1.27 -9.47 31.10
C ARG A 98 0.94 -8.19 31.82
N TYR A 99 1.47 -7.06 31.35
CA TYR A 99 1.27 -5.76 31.98
C TYR A 99 1.05 -4.67 30.92
N PRO A 100 0.05 -3.78 31.09
CA PRO A 100 -0.27 -2.70 30.15
C PRO A 100 0.87 -1.73 29.82
N GLU A 101 1.76 -1.49 30.77
CA GLU A 101 2.88 -0.56 30.64
C GLU A 101 3.99 -1.07 29.72
N PHE A 102 4.01 -2.37 29.41
CA PHE A 102 5.04 -2.96 28.55
C PHE A 102 4.56 -3.14 27.13
N ASP A 103 5.50 -2.87 26.23
CA ASP A 103 5.32 -3.02 24.81
C ASP A 103 5.27 -4.49 24.39
N VAL A 104 4.34 -4.81 23.50
CA VAL A 104 4.16 -6.13 22.91
C VAL A 104 4.40 -6.06 21.39
N PRO A 105 4.76 -7.19 20.75
CA PRO A 105 4.85 -7.22 19.29
C PRO A 105 3.53 -6.75 18.66
N ASP A 106 3.59 -6.16 17.48
CA ASP A 106 2.41 -5.91 16.63
C ASP A 106 2.30 -7.05 15.60
N PHE A 107 1.51 -6.89 14.54
CA PHE A 107 1.39 -7.85 13.44
C PHE A 107 2.20 -7.45 12.20
N ASP A 108 3.23 -6.60 12.33
CA ASP A 108 4.09 -6.25 11.19
C ASP A 108 4.80 -7.45 10.55
N ASP A 109 5.29 -7.23 9.33
CA ASP A 109 6.22 -8.15 8.64
C ASP A 109 5.75 -9.60 8.43
N ILE A 110 4.44 -9.87 8.48
CA ILE A 110 3.88 -11.12 7.97
C ILE A 110 4.07 -11.18 6.45
N ALA A 111 4.67 -12.26 5.96
CA ALA A 111 4.88 -12.48 4.54
C ALA A 111 3.56 -12.65 3.79
N ALA A 112 3.39 -11.95 2.69
CA ALA A 112 2.20 -12.01 1.84
C ALA A 112 2.54 -11.66 0.39
N ASP A 113 1.68 -12.09 -0.55
CA ASP A 113 1.81 -11.69 -1.94
C ASP A 113 1.55 -10.19 -2.08
N GLU A 114 0.50 -9.67 -1.45
CA GLU A 114 0.27 -8.23 -1.33
C GLU A 114 0.07 -7.84 0.13
N ALA A 115 0.86 -6.90 0.64
CA ALA A 115 0.74 -6.37 2.00
C ALA A 115 0.31 -4.91 1.93
N TYR A 116 -0.80 -4.59 2.59
CA TYR A 116 -1.33 -3.24 2.71
C TYR A 116 -1.28 -2.76 4.15
N GLU A 117 -0.94 -1.50 4.32
CA GLU A 117 -1.05 -0.80 5.59
C GLU A 117 -1.95 0.42 5.41
N ILE A 118 -2.96 0.53 6.26
CA ILE A 118 -4.01 1.52 6.16
C ILE A 118 -4.15 2.20 7.52
N GLU A 119 -3.94 3.50 7.56
CA GLU A 119 -4.06 4.28 8.78
C GLU A 119 -5.53 4.33 9.22
N LEU A 120 -5.77 4.12 10.51
CA LEU A 120 -7.09 4.21 11.11
C LEU A 120 -7.05 5.11 12.34
N THR A 121 -8.14 5.83 12.57
CA THR A 121 -8.43 6.38 13.90
C THR A 121 -9.13 5.33 14.78
N PRO A 122 -9.15 5.49 16.11
CA PRO A 122 -9.92 4.62 17.00
C PRO A 122 -11.42 4.57 16.68
N THR A 123 -11.96 5.58 15.99
CA THR A 123 -13.36 5.62 15.52
C THR A 123 -13.58 4.90 14.18
N GLY A 124 -12.55 4.29 13.60
CA GLY A 124 -12.62 3.63 12.30
C GLY A 124 -12.56 4.55 11.09
N LYS A 125 -12.13 5.82 11.25
CA LYS A 125 -11.92 6.69 10.10
C LYS A 125 -10.65 6.26 9.36
N VAL A 126 -10.79 6.02 8.06
CA VAL A 126 -9.71 5.63 7.16
C VAL A 126 -8.85 6.85 6.80
N GLY A 127 -7.54 6.71 6.99
CA GLY A 127 -6.50 7.65 6.59
C GLY A 127 -5.83 7.23 5.28
N SER A 128 -4.50 7.35 5.21
CA SER A 128 -3.77 6.90 4.02
C SER A 128 -3.76 5.36 3.92
N ALA A 129 -3.80 4.85 2.69
CA ALA A 129 -3.71 3.43 2.37
C ALA A 129 -2.52 3.23 1.44
N ARG A 130 -1.66 2.27 1.76
CA ARG A 130 -0.43 1.99 0.99
C ARG A 130 -0.14 0.50 0.86
N LEU A 131 0.41 0.11 -0.28
CA LEU A 131 1.03 -1.19 -0.51
C LEU A 131 2.48 -1.15 -0.04
N THR A 132 2.83 -2.02 0.90
CA THR A 132 4.18 -2.12 1.47
C THR A 132 5.02 -3.22 0.84
N SER A 133 4.45 -4.05 -0.03
CA SER A 133 5.17 -5.12 -0.73
C SER A 133 6.39 -4.62 -1.50
N ALA A 134 7.55 -5.24 -1.27
CA ALA A 134 8.81 -4.86 -1.90
C ALA A 134 8.80 -5.04 -3.43
N TRP A 135 8.10 -6.07 -3.92
CA TRP A 135 8.03 -6.38 -5.36
C TRP A 135 7.35 -5.29 -6.18
N ARG A 136 6.67 -4.30 -5.58
CA ARG A 136 6.07 -3.18 -6.32
C ARG A 136 7.10 -2.44 -7.19
N ARG A 137 8.40 -2.54 -6.88
CA ARG A 137 9.51 -1.99 -7.67
C ARG A 137 10.09 -2.97 -8.71
N GLU A 138 9.67 -4.23 -8.68
CA GLU A 138 10.03 -5.26 -9.66
C GLU A 138 9.16 -5.09 -10.91
N ILE A 139 9.65 -4.27 -11.83
CA ILE A 139 8.91 -3.91 -13.05
C ILE A 139 9.47 -4.71 -14.21
N GLY A 140 8.60 -5.45 -14.90
CA GLY A 140 8.95 -6.16 -16.12
C GLY A 140 9.43 -5.19 -17.20
N ARG A 141 10.46 -5.58 -17.96
CA ARG A 141 11.08 -4.72 -18.99
C ARG A 141 10.10 -4.20 -20.04
N ASP A 142 9.06 -4.98 -20.36
CA ASP A 142 8.05 -4.61 -21.35
C ASP A 142 7.07 -3.57 -20.80
N ASP A 143 6.62 -3.76 -19.56
CA ASP A 143 5.76 -2.80 -18.85
C ASP A 143 6.48 -1.47 -18.63
N ALA A 144 7.74 -1.51 -18.20
CA ALA A 144 8.56 -0.31 -18.03
C ALA A 144 8.69 0.48 -19.35
N ARG A 145 9.04 -0.20 -20.45
CA ARG A 145 9.17 0.43 -21.77
C ARG A 145 7.84 1.02 -22.25
N ARG A 146 6.74 0.29 -22.07
CA ARG A 146 5.40 0.75 -22.45
C ARG A 146 4.99 1.99 -21.66
N ALA A 147 5.18 1.99 -20.34
CA ALA A 147 4.84 3.12 -19.50
C ALA A 147 5.65 4.37 -19.84
N VAL A 148 6.96 4.23 -20.02
CA VAL A 148 7.85 5.33 -20.44
C VAL A 148 7.43 5.87 -21.81
N SER A 149 7.09 5.00 -22.76
CA SER A 149 6.56 5.42 -24.06
C SER A 149 5.26 6.22 -23.93
N ILE A 150 4.31 5.77 -23.12
CA ILE A 150 3.04 6.50 -22.88
C ILE A 150 3.32 7.85 -22.22
N ALA A 151 4.12 7.88 -21.15
CA ALA A 151 4.45 9.09 -20.42
C ALA A 151 5.16 10.12 -21.32
N SER A 152 6.13 9.69 -22.12
CA SER A 152 6.88 10.56 -23.05
C SER A 152 6.00 11.17 -24.15
N GLN A 153 4.91 10.49 -24.53
CA GLN A 153 3.92 10.96 -25.49
C GLN A 153 2.78 11.76 -24.85
N SER A 154 2.80 11.96 -23.54
CA SER A 154 1.76 12.73 -22.85
C SER A 154 1.97 14.24 -23.05
N ALA A 155 0.87 15.00 -23.14
CA ALA A 155 0.94 16.45 -23.21
C ALA A 155 1.60 17.08 -21.96
N PRO A 156 1.30 16.64 -20.72
CA PRO A 156 1.96 17.16 -19.52
C PRO A 156 3.48 16.98 -19.56
N TYR A 157 3.98 15.83 -20.01
CA TYR A 157 5.42 15.61 -20.13
C TYR A 157 6.04 16.51 -21.19
N ARG A 158 5.47 16.60 -22.39
CA ARG A 158 6.03 17.47 -23.45
C ARG A 158 6.15 18.93 -23.01
N THR A 159 5.14 19.44 -22.32
CA THR A 159 5.17 20.80 -21.76
C THR A 159 6.27 20.96 -20.71
N LEU A 160 6.43 19.98 -19.81
CA LEU A 160 7.49 19.99 -18.81
C LEU A 160 8.88 19.89 -19.43
N ALA A 161 9.08 18.97 -20.37
CA ALA A 161 10.35 18.78 -21.04
C ALA A 161 10.77 20.05 -21.82
N ALA A 162 9.82 20.74 -22.46
CA ALA A 162 10.07 22.00 -23.15
C ALA A 162 10.46 23.14 -22.19
N SER A 163 9.89 23.19 -20.97
CA SER A 163 10.23 24.21 -19.98
C SER A 163 11.49 23.90 -19.17
N ALA A 164 11.90 22.64 -19.11
CA ALA A 164 13.07 22.16 -18.36
C ALA A 164 14.41 22.31 -19.14
N SER A 165 14.59 23.40 -19.90
CA SER A 165 15.76 23.60 -20.77
C SER A 165 17.11 23.70 -20.02
N ARG A 166 17.09 23.95 -18.71
CA ARG A 166 18.29 24.00 -17.84
C ARG A 166 18.47 22.74 -16.99
N ARG A 167 17.71 21.68 -17.26
CA ARG A 167 17.79 20.43 -16.53
C ARG A 167 19.18 19.81 -16.70
N PRO A 168 19.89 19.46 -15.61
CA PRO A 168 21.19 18.82 -15.71
C PRO A 168 21.11 17.48 -16.47
N PRO A 169 22.02 17.23 -17.43
CA PRO A 169 21.94 16.04 -18.29
C PRO A 169 22.19 14.73 -17.55
N HIS A 170 22.81 14.76 -16.38
CA HIS A 170 23.11 13.57 -15.58
C HIS A 170 21.89 13.00 -14.83
N LEU A 171 20.73 13.68 -14.87
CA LEU A 171 19.51 13.24 -14.18
C LEU A 171 18.73 12.14 -14.92
N GLY A 172 19.25 11.62 -16.04
CA GLY A 172 18.60 10.56 -16.83
C GLY A 172 17.34 11.03 -17.55
N ASP A 173 16.57 10.11 -18.13
CA ASP A 173 15.28 10.41 -18.77
C ASP A 173 14.12 9.96 -17.87
N LEU A 174 12.93 9.76 -18.44
CA LEU A 174 11.81 9.13 -17.77
C LEU A 174 12.17 7.70 -17.32
N GLU A 175 11.83 7.37 -16.08
CA GLU A 175 12.10 6.06 -15.48
C GLU A 175 10.85 5.50 -14.82
N ALA A 176 10.51 4.24 -15.07
CA ALA A 176 9.43 3.55 -14.35
C ALA A 176 9.97 3.06 -12.99
N VAL A 177 9.35 3.49 -11.89
CA VAL A 177 9.92 3.32 -10.53
C VAL A 177 9.13 2.35 -9.66
N SER A 178 7.79 2.37 -9.74
CA SER A 178 6.96 1.51 -8.89
C SER A 178 5.57 1.30 -9.49
N TRP A 179 5.03 0.10 -9.33
CA TRP A 179 3.58 -0.10 -9.38
C TRP A 179 2.91 0.68 -8.24
N THR A 180 1.73 1.24 -8.52
CA THR A 180 0.90 1.99 -7.57
C THR A 180 -0.52 1.43 -7.62
N PRO A 181 -1.06 0.91 -6.51
CA PRO A 181 -2.40 0.34 -6.47
C PRO A 181 -3.49 1.42 -6.55
N PRO A 182 -4.75 1.03 -6.82
CA PRO A 182 -5.90 1.94 -6.76
C PRO A 182 -6.03 2.72 -5.46
N CYS A 183 -5.77 2.06 -4.32
CA CYS A 183 -5.89 2.69 -3.01
C CYS A 183 -4.88 3.82 -2.76
N GLU A 184 -3.73 3.81 -3.45
CA GLU A 184 -2.72 4.88 -3.39
C GLU A 184 -2.90 5.93 -4.48
N SER A 185 -3.26 5.49 -5.70
CA SER A 185 -3.33 6.37 -6.88
C SER A 185 -4.62 7.19 -6.93
N GLY A 186 -5.69 6.73 -6.29
CA GLY A 186 -7.04 7.25 -6.49
C GLY A 186 -7.63 6.91 -7.87
N HIS A 187 -6.92 6.11 -8.67
CA HIS A 187 -7.39 5.60 -9.96
C HIS A 187 -8.04 4.23 -9.80
N ALA A 188 -8.93 3.84 -10.70
CA ALA A 188 -9.68 2.59 -10.58
C ALA A 188 -8.84 1.32 -10.83
N ARG A 189 -7.64 1.47 -11.42
CA ARG A 189 -6.74 0.38 -11.81
C ARG A 189 -5.33 0.61 -11.28
N TRP A 190 -4.56 -0.46 -11.26
CA TRP A 190 -3.12 -0.39 -11.02
C TRP A 190 -2.46 0.49 -12.08
N THR A 191 -1.57 1.35 -11.61
CA THR A 191 -0.80 2.26 -12.45
C THR A 191 0.68 2.01 -12.27
N LEU A 192 1.48 2.39 -13.25
CA LEU A 192 2.93 2.42 -13.14
C LEU A 192 3.38 3.86 -12.98
N ASP A 193 4.09 4.14 -11.88
CA ASP A 193 4.64 5.46 -11.58
C ASP A 193 5.93 5.68 -12.39
N VAL A 194 5.90 6.63 -13.31
CA VAL A 194 7.04 7.03 -14.14
C VAL A 194 7.54 8.39 -13.67
N TRP A 195 8.81 8.46 -13.31
CA TRP A 195 9.44 9.65 -12.75
C TRP A 195 10.26 10.40 -13.79
N TYR A 196 10.24 11.72 -13.68
CA TYR A 196 11.14 12.64 -14.37
C TYR A 196 11.77 13.58 -13.33
N LEU A 197 13.02 13.30 -12.96
CA LEU A 197 13.78 14.12 -12.01
C LEU A 197 14.09 15.49 -12.62
N LEU A 198 13.82 16.58 -11.92
CA LEU A 198 14.08 17.95 -12.37
C LEU A 198 15.31 18.56 -11.69
N ALA A 199 15.57 18.18 -10.44
CA ALA A 199 16.74 18.60 -9.69
C ALA A 199 17.18 17.51 -8.73
N PHE A 200 18.49 17.46 -8.46
CA PHE A 200 19.08 16.63 -7.43
C PHE A 200 20.29 17.35 -6.85
N ASP A 201 20.33 17.54 -5.53
CA ASP A 201 21.41 18.26 -4.84
C ASP A 201 22.42 17.33 -4.13
N GLY A 202 22.33 16.02 -4.39
CA GLY A 202 23.11 14.99 -3.70
C GLY A 202 22.41 14.40 -2.46
N ARG A 203 21.32 15.00 -1.99
CA ARG A 203 20.53 14.54 -0.84
C ARG A 203 19.04 14.44 -1.14
N VAL A 204 18.51 15.39 -1.90
CA VAL A 204 17.10 15.54 -2.24
C VAL A 204 16.96 15.59 -3.75
N GLY A 205 16.17 14.67 -4.29
CA GLY A 205 15.70 14.68 -5.67
C GLY A 205 14.29 15.23 -5.74
N THR A 206 14.04 16.20 -6.61
CA THR A 206 12.68 16.67 -6.91
C THR A 206 12.36 16.44 -8.37
N GLY A 207 11.10 16.18 -8.67
CA GLY A 207 10.69 15.87 -10.02
C GLY A 207 9.19 15.79 -10.18
N ARG A 208 8.78 15.30 -11.34
CA ARG A 208 7.38 15.05 -11.67
C ARG A 208 7.15 13.57 -11.92
N SER A 209 6.12 13.05 -11.27
CA SER A 209 5.62 11.67 -11.38
C SER A 209 4.41 11.67 -12.31
N PHE A 210 4.38 10.66 -13.18
CA PHE A 210 3.32 10.41 -14.14
C PHE A 210 2.78 9.01 -13.85
N LEU A 211 1.58 8.91 -13.28
CA LEU A 211 0.91 7.63 -13.09
C LEU A 211 0.30 7.18 -14.41
N VAL A 212 0.80 6.06 -14.93
CA VAL A 212 0.41 5.51 -16.22
C VAL A 212 -0.53 4.32 -16.02
N ASP A 213 -1.73 4.39 -16.58
CA ASP A 213 -2.58 3.21 -16.76
C ASP A 213 -2.16 2.53 -18.06
N LEU A 214 -1.52 1.35 -17.94
CA LEU A 214 -1.06 0.63 -19.11
C LEU A 214 -2.23 0.16 -19.98
N ASP A 215 -3.34 -0.29 -19.39
CA ASP A 215 -4.48 -0.83 -20.11
C ASP A 215 -5.22 0.25 -20.91
N ALA A 216 -5.41 1.43 -20.30
CA ALA A 216 -5.98 2.58 -20.99
C ALA A 216 -4.99 3.25 -21.96
N GLY A 217 -3.68 3.07 -21.73
CA GLY A 217 -2.63 3.63 -22.57
C GLY A 217 -2.42 5.14 -22.34
N GLU A 218 -2.70 5.64 -21.14
CA GLU A 218 -2.67 7.06 -20.83
C GLU A 218 -2.06 7.39 -19.46
N VAL A 219 -1.69 8.67 -19.30
CA VAL A 219 -1.31 9.23 -18.00
C VAL A 219 -2.57 9.70 -17.29
N VAL A 220 -2.90 9.07 -16.16
CA VAL A 220 -4.15 9.34 -15.41
C VAL A 220 -3.95 10.36 -14.29
N THR A 221 -2.72 10.54 -13.83
CA THR A 221 -2.40 11.52 -12.77
C THR A 221 -0.97 12.00 -12.94
N VAL A 222 -0.75 13.28 -12.64
CA VAL A 222 0.57 13.91 -12.63
C VAL A 222 0.75 14.62 -11.31
N ARG A 223 1.87 14.36 -10.62
CA ARG A 223 2.15 14.93 -9.29
C ARG A 223 3.61 15.31 -9.14
N ASP A 224 3.87 16.32 -8.33
CA ASP A 224 5.23 16.63 -7.91
C ASP A 224 5.67 15.65 -6.84
N PHE A 225 6.95 15.29 -6.86
CA PHE A 225 7.55 14.48 -5.83
C PHE A 225 8.85 15.10 -5.32
N SER A 226 9.19 14.75 -4.09
CA SER A 226 10.48 14.98 -3.47
C SER A 226 10.90 13.71 -2.76
N VAL A 227 12.08 13.21 -3.08
CA VAL A 227 12.67 12.01 -2.49
C VAL A 227 14.00 12.35 -1.85
N ARG A 228 14.26 11.75 -0.68
CA ARG A 228 15.54 11.85 0.01
C ARG A 228 16.32 10.56 -0.22
N THR A 229 17.59 10.68 -0.55
CA THR A 229 18.50 9.52 -0.49
C THR A 229 18.69 9.15 0.98
N ALA A 230 18.52 7.87 1.29
CA ALA A 230 18.80 7.30 2.61
C ALA A 230 20.30 7.36 2.93
#